data_AF-A0A2C5YEQ5-F1
#
_entry.id   AF-A0A2C5YEQ5-F1
#
_cell.length_a   1.000
_cell.length_b   1.000
_cell.length_c   1.000
_cell.angle_alpha   90.00
_cell.angle_beta   90.00
_cell.angle_gamma   90.00
#
_symmetry.space_group_name_H-M   'P 1'
#
loop_
_entity.id
_entity.type
_entity.pdbx_description
1 polymer ?
#
loop_
_entity_poly.entity_id
_entity_poly.type
_entity_poly.pdbx_seq_one_letter_code
_entity_poly.pdbx_strand_id
1 'polypeptide(L)'
;MMVLDVHQAVKIGTAADLREMLQRGADVDAIVDGLHVLERLAFAFLFADQDGQIDRIDDWRAMIPIIMQYEPKVQWCTHHHLTRPFSNGYWLAELVHGMLNRHGFGPRMHRNIRNTMSQRLMAAEAQMRRTRHSL
;
A
#
# COMPACT_ATOMS: atom_id res chain seq x y z
N MET A 1 -2.68 -17.67 23.43
CA MET A 1 -3.41 -16.68 22.62
C MET A 1 -2.56 -16.44 21.38
N MET A 2 -2.99 -16.94 20.22
CA MET A 2 -2.22 -16.80 18.98
C MET A 2 -2.43 -15.37 18.48
N VAL A 3 -1.39 -14.53 18.51
CA VAL A 3 -1.45 -13.18 17.96
C VAL A 3 -1.62 -13.36 16.45
N LEU A 4 -2.83 -13.10 15.95
CA LEU A 4 -3.14 -13.14 14.53
C LEU A 4 -2.46 -11.92 13.88
N ASP A 5 -1.31 -12.14 13.25
CA ASP A 5 -0.50 -11.07 12.67
C ASP A 5 -1.08 -10.61 11.32
N VAL A 6 -1.72 -9.43 11.31
CA VAL A 6 -2.28 -8.78 10.10
C VAL A 6 -1.24 -8.68 8.99
N HIS A 7 0.05 -8.55 9.34
CA HIS A 7 1.15 -8.50 8.39
C HIS A 7 1.39 -9.82 7.65
N GLN A 8 0.99 -10.96 8.24
CA GLN A 8 1.03 -12.26 7.58
C GLN A 8 -0.15 -12.41 6.62
N ALA A 9 -1.35 -11.96 7.01
CA ALA A 9 -2.53 -11.99 6.13
C ALA A 9 -2.33 -11.16 4.86
N VAL A 10 -1.75 -9.96 4.96
CA VAL A 10 -1.43 -9.15 3.77
C VAL A 10 -0.33 -9.77 2.90
N LYS A 11 0.52 -10.64 3.46
CA LYS A 11 1.62 -11.28 2.72
C LYS A 11 1.18 -12.52 1.94
N ILE A 12 0.33 -13.35 2.55
CA ILE A 12 0.00 -14.69 2.01
C ILE A 12 -1.48 -15.07 2.07
N GLY A 13 -2.32 -14.23 2.69
CA GLY A 13 -3.74 -14.51 2.91
C GLY A 13 -4.66 -13.85 1.89
N THR A 14 -5.95 -14.01 2.11
CA THR A 14 -7.05 -13.45 1.30
C THR A 14 -7.73 -12.29 2.04
N ALA A 15 -8.55 -11.52 1.31
CA ALA A 15 -9.39 -10.48 1.93
C ALA A 15 -10.35 -11.05 3.01
N ALA A 16 -10.75 -12.32 2.90
CA ALA A 16 -11.58 -12.99 3.89
C ALA A 16 -10.82 -13.26 5.19
N ASP A 17 -9.58 -13.77 5.09
CA ASP A 17 -8.72 -14.05 6.24
C ASP A 17 -8.46 -12.76 7.04
N LEU A 18 -8.17 -11.67 6.33
CA LEU A 18 -7.99 -10.36 6.92
C LEU A 18 -9.24 -9.92 7.71
N ARG A 19 -10.45 -10.07 7.16
CA ARG A 19 -11.68 -9.70 7.87
C ARG A 19 -11.86 -10.48 9.15
N GLU A 20 -11.64 -11.79 9.11
CA GLU A 20 -11.75 -12.65 10.29
C GLU A 20 -10.76 -12.23 11.39
N MET A 21 -9.53 -11.89 11.00
CA MET A 21 -8.50 -11.44 11.94
C MET A 21 -8.86 -10.12 12.60
N LEU A 22 -9.35 -9.15 11.83
CA LEU A 22 -9.76 -7.85 12.35
C LEU A 22 -10.98 -7.96 13.27
N GLN A 23 -11.94 -8.84 12.94
CA GLN A 23 -13.09 -9.14 13.82
C GLN A 23 -12.66 -9.75 15.16
N ARG A 24 -11.50 -10.41 15.21
CA ARG A 24 -10.90 -10.96 16.43
C ARG A 24 -10.03 -9.94 17.20
N GLY A 25 -9.99 -8.69 16.76
CA GLY A 25 -9.26 -7.61 17.42
C GLY A 25 -7.78 -7.56 17.07
N ALA A 26 -7.39 -8.03 15.88
CA ALA A 26 -6.03 -7.85 15.40
C ALA A 26 -5.70 -6.36 15.20
N ASP A 27 -4.46 -5.99 15.51
CA ASP A 27 -3.99 -4.60 15.48
C ASP A 27 -3.56 -4.19 14.05
N VAL A 28 -4.28 -3.23 13.47
CA VAL A 28 -4.00 -2.67 12.13
C VAL A 28 -2.89 -1.63 12.14
N ASP A 29 -2.61 -1.03 13.29
CA ASP A 29 -1.58 0.00 13.46
C ASP A 29 -0.21 -0.62 13.76
N ALA A 30 -0.16 -1.94 13.97
CA ALA A 30 1.06 -2.68 14.22
C ALA A 30 2.14 -2.36 13.19
N ILE A 31 3.36 -2.09 13.67
CA ILE A 31 4.53 -1.83 12.84
C ILE A 31 5.42 -3.08 12.88
N VAL A 32 5.69 -3.65 11.71
CA VAL A 32 6.58 -4.81 11.55
C VAL A 32 7.63 -4.47 10.51
N ASP A 33 8.90 -4.69 10.83
CA ASP A 33 10.05 -4.31 9.98
C ASP A 33 10.07 -2.81 9.60
N GLY A 34 9.53 -1.96 10.48
CA GLY A 34 9.41 -0.52 10.24
C GLY A 34 8.29 -0.12 9.26
N LEU A 35 7.40 -1.04 8.91
CA LEU A 35 6.28 -0.82 7.99
C LEU A 35 4.94 -0.99 8.69
N HIS A 36 4.00 -0.10 8.38
CA HIS A 36 2.58 -0.28 8.69
C HIS A 36 1.94 -1.32 7.77
N VAL A 37 0.79 -1.87 8.19
CA VAL A 37 0.06 -2.91 7.44
C VAL A 37 -0.23 -2.49 5.99
N LEU A 38 -0.62 -1.23 5.76
CA LEU A 38 -0.89 -0.71 4.41
C LEU A 38 0.36 -0.61 3.54
N GLU A 39 1.49 -0.22 4.14
CA GLU A 39 2.77 -0.16 3.45
C GLU A 39 3.22 -1.56 3.04
N ARG A 40 3.01 -2.53 3.93
CA ARG A 40 3.30 -3.93 3.64
C ARG A 40 2.37 -4.52 2.59
N LEU A 41 1.07 -4.18 2.62
CA LEU A 41 0.11 -4.58 1.59
C LEU A 41 0.49 -3.98 0.23
N ALA A 42 0.93 -2.71 0.19
CA ALA A 42 1.40 -2.10 -1.04
C ALA A 42 2.68 -2.76 -1.55
N PHE A 43 3.63 -3.11 -0.67
CA PHE A 43 4.80 -3.91 -1.04
C PHE A 43 4.40 -5.27 -1.60
N ALA A 44 3.47 -5.95 -0.94
CA ALA A 44 2.93 -7.21 -1.40
C ALA A 44 2.41 -6.99 -2.83
N PHE A 45 1.43 -6.08 -3.02
CA PHE A 45 0.85 -5.68 -4.31
C PHE A 45 1.86 -5.63 -5.46
N LEU A 46 2.96 -4.93 -5.22
CA LEU A 46 4.02 -4.78 -6.20
C LEU A 46 4.67 -6.10 -6.63
N PHE A 47 4.94 -7.00 -5.69
CA PHE A 47 5.55 -8.29 -6.00
C PHE A 47 4.62 -9.17 -6.84
N ALA A 48 3.30 -9.23 -6.55
CA ALA A 48 2.38 -9.98 -7.43
C ALA A 48 2.20 -9.34 -8.80
N ASP A 49 2.13 -8.02 -8.90
CA ASP A 49 2.05 -7.35 -10.21
C ASP A 49 3.27 -7.68 -11.07
N GLN A 50 4.46 -7.63 -10.48
CA GLN A 50 5.69 -8.00 -11.18
C GLN A 50 5.75 -9.48 -11.56
N ASP A 51 5.25 -10.37 -10.71
CA ASP A 51 5.26 -11.81 -10.96
C ASP A 51 4.07 -12.27 -11.82
N GLY A 52 3.20 -11.35 -12.27
CA GLY A 52 2.03 -11.64 -13.11
C GLY A 52 0.92 -12.42 -12.38
N GLN A 53 0.88 -12.36 -11.05
CA GLN A 53 -0.06 -13.13 -10.22
C GLN A 53 -1.39 -12.37 -10.07
N ILE A 54 -2.16 -12.29 -11.16
CA ILE A 54 -3.40 -11.49 -11.26
C ILE A 54 -4.39 -11.76 -10.13
N ASP A 55 -4.62 -13.02 -9.76
CA ASP A 55 -5.57 -13.36 -8.68
C ASP A 55 -5.16 -12.74 -7.34
N ARG A 56 -3.86 -12.68 -7.04
CA ARG A 56 -3.35 -12.05 -5.81
C ARG A 56 -3.44 -10.53 -5.84
N ILE A 57 -3.34 -9.93 -7.02
CA ILE A 57 -3.50 -8.48 -7.20
C ILE A 57 -4.91 -8.06 -6.78
N ASP A 58 -5.93 -8.83 -7.19
CA ASP A 58 -7.32 -8.53 -6.86
C ASP A 58 -7.62 -8.75 -5.37
N ASP A 59 -7.08 -9.81 -4.77
CA ASP A 59 -7.16 -10.02 -3.31
C ASP A 59 -6.53 -8.87 -2.53
N TRP A 60 -5.34 -8.43 -2.91
CA TRP A 60 -4.67 -7.32 -2.24
C TRP A 60 -5.38 -5.98 -2.44
N ARG A 61 -5.96 -5.74 -3.62
CA ARG A 61 -6.85 -4.57 -3.83
C ARG A 61 -8.09 -4.64 -2.95
N ALA A 62 -8.67 -5.82 -2.76
CA ALA A 62 -9.83 -6.03 -1.92
C ALA A 62 -9.53 -5.87 -0.42
N MET A 63 -8.28 -6.08 0.02
CA MET A 63 -7.85 -5.86 1.40
C MET A 63 -7.78 -4.38 1.80
N ILE A 64 -7.42 -3.48 0.88
CA ILE A 64 -7.29 -2.03 1.14
C ILE A 64 -8.55 -1.44 1.82
N PRO A 65 -9.77 -1.57 1.26
CA PRO A 65 -10.97 -1.01 1.89
C PRO A 65 -11.26 -1.63 3.26
N ILE A 66 -10.86 -2.89 3.49
CA ILE A 66 -11.05 -3.57 4.77
C ILE A 66 -10.14 -2.95 5.83
N ILE A 67 -8.85 -2.75 5.54
CA ILE A 67 -7.91 -2.13 6.48
C ILE A 67 -8.33 -0.68 6.76
N MET A 68 -8.74 0.06 5.73
CA MET A 68 -9.15 1.45 5.85
C MET A 68 -10.40 1.68 6.74
N GLN A 69 -11.27 0.67 6.91
CA GLN A 69 -12.40 0.75 7.84
C GLN A 69 -11.98 0.92 9.30
N TYR A 70 -10.76 0.54 9.64
CA TYR A 70 -10.21 0.60 11.01
C TYR A 70 -9.35 1.84 11.23
N GLU A 71 -9.44 2.85 10.36
CA GLU A 71 -8.70 4.12 10.43
C GLU A 71 -7.19 3.97 10.72
N PRO A 72 -6.46 3.19 9.89
CA PRO A 72 -5.06 2.95 10.12
C PRO A 72 -4.25 4.25 10.03
N LYS A 73 -3.19 4.36 10.81
CA LYS A 73 -2.26 5.49 10.69
C LYS A 73 -1.53 5.43 9.36
N VAL A 74 -1.79 6.42 8.51
CA VAL A 74 -1.10 6.61 7.23
C VAL A 74 -0.35 7.93 7.27
N GLN A 75 0.97 7.86 7.12
CA GLN A 75 1.77 9.07 6.96
C GLN A 75 1.65 9.58 5.52
N TRP A 76 0.79 10.56 5.27
CA TRP A 76 0.57 11.15 3.95
C TRP A 76 1.76 11.99 3.44
N CYS A 77 2.02 11.93 2.13
CA CYS A 77 3.03 12.73 1.46
C CYS A 77 2.51 14.16 1.41
N THR A 78 3.34 15.10 1.84
CA THR A 78 3.04 16.53 1.72
C THR A 78 3.23 16.98 0.27
N HIS A 79 2.62 18.11 -0.11
CA HIS A 79 2.82 18.71 -1.43
C HIS A 79 4.31 18.89 -1.78
N HIS A 80 5.14 19.24 -0.79
CA HIS A 80 6.59 19.38 -0.93
C HIS A 80 7.30 18.06 -1.24
N HIS A 81 6.81 16.92 -0.73
CA HIS A 81 7.34 15.60 -1.10
C HIS A 81 7.02 15.27 -2.57
N LEU A 82 5.85 15.72 -3.05
CA LEU A 82 5.35 15.45 -4.40
C LEU A 82 5.95 16.32 -5.49
N THR A 83 6.66 17.39 -5.14
CA THR A 83 7.36 18.26 -6.09
C THR A 83 8.85 17.95 -6.18
N ARG A 84 9.40 17.09 -5.31
CA ARG A 84 10.81 16.67 -5.35
C ARG A 84 11.04 15.55 -6.37
N PRO A 85 12.24 15.47 -6.98
CA PRO A 85 12.63 14.31 -7.78
C PRO A 85 12.41 13.01 -7.03
N PHE A 86 12.07 11.95 -7.76
CA PHE A 86 11.89 10.62 -7.20
C PHE A 86 13.17 10.23 -6.45
N SER A 87 13.09 10.13 -5.12
CA SER A 87 14.24 9.81 -4.28
C SER A 87 13.97 8.48 -3.58
N ASN A 88 15.01 7.66 -3.46
CA ASN A 88 14.93 6.29 -2.94
C ASN A 88 14.38 6.17 -1.51
N GLY A 89 14.18 7.28 -0.80
CA GLY A 89 13.65 7.30 0.57
C GLY A 89 12.12 7.44 0.71
N TYR A 90 11.39 7.84 -0.34
CA TYR A 90 9.94 8.18 -0.21
C TYR A 90 9.01 7.42 -1.17
N TRP A 91 9.56 6.60 -2.05
CA TRP A 91 8.80 5.95 -3.12
C TRP A 91 7.68 5.02 -2.61
N LEU A 92 7.87 4.35 -1.47
CA LEU A 92 6.85 3.50 -0.86
C LEU A 92 5.68 4.32 -0.31
N ALA A 93 5.98 5.44 0.36
CA ALA A 93 4.94 6.35 0.84
C ALA A 93 4.13 6.91 -0.35
N GLU A 94 4.82 7.29 -1.43
CA GLU A 94 4.16 7.76 -2.66
C GLU A 94 3.28 6.69 -3.32
N LEU A 95 3.72 5.43 -3.33
CA LEU A 95 2.93 4.28 -3.80
C LEU A 95 1.66 4.09 -2.98
N VAL A 96 1.81 3.97 -1.65
CA VAL A 96 0.70 3.75 -0.73
C VAL A 96 -0.32 4.87 -0.88
N HIS A 97 0.11 6.13 -0.96
CA HIS A 97 -0.81 7.25 -1.13
C HIS A 97 -1.46 7.27 -2.50
N GLY A 98 -0.71 6.93 -3.56
CA GLY A 98 -1.24 6.80 -4.90
C GLY A 98 -2.36 5.75 -4.95
N MET A 99 -2.14 4.58 -4.36
CA MET A 99 -3.12 3.51 -4.25
C MET A 99 -4.35 3.95 -3.44
N LEU A 100 -4.16 4.50 -2.24
CA LEU A 100 -5.28 4.96 -1.41
C LEU A 100 -6.10 6.07 -2.09
N ASN A 101 -5.46 7.02 -2.76
CA ASN A 101 -6.16 8.06 -3.52
C ASN A 101 -6.94 7.50 -4.71
N ARG A 102 -6.39 6.52 -5.45
CA ARG A 102 -7.08 5.83 -6.55
C ARG A 102 -8.37 5.18 -6.07
N HIS A 103 -8.38 4.68 -4.84
CA HIS A 103 -9.54 4.06 -4.20
C HIS A 103 -10.42 5.02 -3.39
N GLY A 104 -10.14 6.33 -3.40
CA GLY A 104 -10.96 7.34 -2.72
C GLY A 104 -10.74 7.46 -1.21
N PHE A 105 -9.71 6.81 -0.67
CA PHE A 105 -9.34 6.85 0.76
C PHE A 105 -8.37 7.98 1.12
N GLY A 106 -7.87 8.72 0.13
CA GLY A 106 -7.01 9.87 0.37
C GLY A 106 -7.76 11.16 0.71
N PRO A 107 -7.06 12.15 1.30
CA PRO A 107 -7.66 13.45 1.58
C PRO A 107 -8.20 14.09 0.30
N ARG A 108 -9.19 14.97 0.42
CA ARG A 108 -9.72 15.73 -0.72
C ARG A 108 -8.62 16.61 -1.31
N MET A 109 -8.01 16.14 -2.40
CA MET A 109 -6.96 16.86 -3.12
C MET A 109 -7.53 17.61 -4.34
N HIS A 110 -6.92 18.76 -4.65
CA HIS A 110 -7.16 19.47 -5.90
C HIS A 110 -6.82 18.57 -7.11
N ARG A 111 -7.58 18.68 -8.21
CA ARG A 111 -7.48 17.79 -9.38
C ARG A 111 -6.05 17.67 -9.94
N ASN A 112 -5.30 18.77 -9.95
CA ASN A 112 -3.91 18.79 -10.43
C ASN A 112 -2.99 17.91 -9.56
N ILE A 113 -3.16 17.94 -8.24
CA ILE A 113 -2.37 17.11 -7.31
C ILE A 113 -2.70 15.62 -7.51
N ARG A 114 -3.98 15.30 -7.74
CA ARG A 114 -4.41 13.93 -8.06
C ARG A 114 -3.75 13.41 -9.35
N ASN A 115 -3.68 14.23 -10.39
CA ASN A 115 -3.03 13.85 -11.65
C ASN A 115 -1.52 13.65 -11.47
N THR A 116 -0.85 14.55 -10.75
CA THR A 116 0.57 14.39 -10.40
C THR A 116 0.81 13.12 -9.60
N MET A 117 -0.06 12.80 -8.63
CA MET A 117 0.02 11.55 -7.86
C MET A 117 -0.12 10.31 -8.72
N SER A 118 -1.09 10.27 -9.64
CA SER A 118 -1.23 9.15 -10.58
C SER A 118 0.02 8.98 -11.47
N GLN A 119 0.65 10.08 -11.89
CA GLN A 119 1.91 10.02 -12.64
C GLN A 119 3.07 9.52 -11.78
N ARG A 120 3.14 9.95 -10.52
CA ARG A 120 4.17 9.49 -9.57
C ARG A 120 3.99 8.01 -9.22
N LEU A 121 2.76 7.54 -9.10
CA LEU A 121 2.47 6.12 -8.94
C LEU A 121 3.02 5.29 -10.11
N MET A 122 2.75 5.73 -11.35
CA MET A 122 3.31 5.07 -12.54
C MET A 122 4.85 5.13 -12.57
N ALA A 123 5.45 6.24 -12.14
CA ALA A 123 6.91 6.39 -12.05
C ALA A 123 7.51 5.49 -10.96
N ALA A 124 6.84 5.33 -9.82
CA ALA A 124 7.23 4.43 -8.74
C ALA A 124 7.21 2.96 -9.19
N GLU A 125 6.10 2.55 -9.82
CA GLU A 125 5.94 1.23 -10.43
C GLU A 125 7.05 0.98 -11.48
N ALA A 126 7.38 1.97 -12.30
CA ALA A 126 8.43 1.88 -13.33
C ALA A 126 9.86 1.82 -12.76
N GLN A 127 10.18 2.65 -11.76
CA GLN A 127 11.49 2.66 -11.08
C GLN A 127 11.76 1.26 -10.50
N MET A 128 10.77 0.67 -9.84
CA MET A 128 10.87 -0.67 -9.27
C MET A 128 11.11 -1.78 -10.29
N ARG A 129 10.46 -1.72 -11.44
CA ARG A 129 10.71 -2.68 -12.53
C ARG A 129 12.19 -2.67 -12.92
N ARG A 130 12.82 -1.50 -12.95
CA ARG A 130 14.25 -1.36 -13.29
C ARG A 130 15.19 -1.91 -12.22
N THR A 131 14.88 -1.71 -10.94
CA THR A 131 15.76 -2.15 -9.84
C THR A 131 15.86 -3.68 -9.74
N ARG A 132 14.82 -4.44 -10.13
CA ARG A 132 14.84 -5.91 -10.14
C ARG A 132 15.61 -6.52 -11.31
N HIS A 133 15.70 -5.83 -12.46
CA HIS A 133 16.54 -6.26 -13.58
C HIS A 133 18.04 -6.00 -13.36
N SER A 134 18.41 -5.31 -12.28
CA SER A 134 19.80 -4.97 -11.93
C SER A 134 20.36 -5.81 -10.77
N LEU A 135 19.59 -6.79 -10.28
CA LEU A 135 19.96 -7.77 -9.25
C LEU A 135 19.91 -9.18 -9.88
#